data_AF-A0A5C9EZB8-F1
#
_entry.id   AF-A0A5C9EZB8-F1
#
_cell.length_a   1.000
_cell.length_b   1.000
_cell.length_c   1.000
_cell.angle_alpha   90.00
_cell.angle_beta   90.00
_cell.angle_gamma   90.00
#
_symmetry.space_group_name_H-M   'P 1'
#
loop_
_entity.id
_entity.type
_entity.pdbx_description
1 polymer ?
#
loop_
_entity_poly.entity_id
_entity_poly.type
_entity_poly.pdbx_seq_one_letter_code
_entity_poly.pdbx_strand_id
1 'polypeptide(L)'
;MSKIAKDMMSWMTMNRNDVMNKFHNINGAFRDFKDEEKDFVYIEGSRKDPVLLIAHADTVWDNNKKTVSPKLKNGIIYSENDIGIGADDRAGCWILWQLRKLGHSILITSGEEKGCKTSRWMEADDEYWKEELQKHQFAVQFDRKGYKDIVCYDVGTDDFMDYVANKSGYKSVRGSNTDVAVICDDICGVNISTGYYDEHTENERLVVDHTLNTMIMAKHWLSEDKIPKFKFKFSDKHNPKYTNNNSYTGYTATTGKYKKFSDLIECPSCKSDIEFSLLIENMLECPSCGNIL
;
A
#
# COMPACT_ATOMS: atom_id res chain seq x y z
N MET A 1 -10.08 -15.44 16.50
CA MET A 1 -9.60 -14.75 15.29
C MET A 1 -10.18 -13.35 15.29
N SER A 2 -9.34 -12.31 15.33
CA SER A 2 -9.77 -10.91 15.38
C SER A 2 -10.61 -10.54 14.16
N LYS A 3 -11.49 -9.54 14.30
CA LYS A 3 -12.34 -9.06 13.19
C LYS A 3 -11.51 -8.54 12.02
N ILE A 4 -10.42 -7.84 12.32
CA ILE A 4 -9.46 -7.32 11.32
C ILE A 4 -8.78 -8.45 10.55
N ALA A 5 -8.29 -9.50 11.24
CA ALA A 5 -7.65 -10.60 10.53
C ALA A 5 -8.64 -11.34 9.61
N LYS A 6 -9.91 -11.48 10.03
CA LYS A 6 -10.97 -12.00 9.16
C LYS A 6 -11.24 -11.10 7.96
N ASP A 7 -11.27 -9.79 8.18
CA ASP A 7 -11.43 -8.80 7.10
C ASP A 7 -10.27 -8.91 6.11
N MET A 8 -9.01 -8.83 6.55
CA MET A 8 -7.83 -8.99 5.70
C MET A 8 -7.84 -10.33 4.95
N MET A 9 -8.19 -11.45 5.61
CA MET A 9 -8.33 -12.74 4.94
C MET A 9 -9.41 -12.71 3.84
N SER A 10 -10.51 -11.97 4.02
CA SER A 10 -11.54 -11.82 2.97
C SER A 10 -11.00 -11.10 1.73
N TRP A 11 -10.09 -10.13 1.89
CA TRP A 11 -9.43 -9.48 0.77
C TRP A 11 -8.56 -10.44 -0.02
N MET A 12 -7.86 -11.36 0.66
CA MET A 12 -7.05 -12.40 0.00
C MET A 12 -7.88 -13.41 -0.82
N THR A 13 -9.22 -13.39 -0.69
CA THR A 13 -10.11 -14.23 -1.52
C THR A 13 -10.71 -13.51 -2.71
N MET A 14 -10.55 -12.19 -2.79
CA MET A 14 -11.05 -11.38 -3.88
C MET A 14 -10.17 -11.60 -5.12
N ASN A 15 -10.78 -11.68 -6.30
CA ASN A 15 -10.06 -11.58 -7.58
C ASN A 15 -9.96 -10.11 -8.01
N ARG A 16 -9.27 -9.83 -9.12
CA ARG A 16 -9.11 -8.46 -9.69
C ARG A 16 -10.43 -7.70 -9.80
N ASN A 17 -11.44 -8.31 -10.39
CA ASN A 17 -12.75 -7.69 -10.61
C ASN A 17 -13.46 -7.36 -9.29
N ASP A 18 -13.32 -8.23 -8.28
CA ASP A 18 -13.91 -7.98 -6.96
C ASP A 18 -13.36 -6.70 -6.33
N VAL A 19 -12.05 -6.46 -6.43
CA VAL A 19 -11.43 -5.21 -5.94
C VAL A 19 -11.86 -4.01 -6.78
N MET A 20 -11.78 -4.10 -8.10
CA MET A 20 -12.20 -3.00 -8.98
C MET A 20 -13.65 -2.60 -8.72
N ASN A 21 -14.56 -3.58 -8.64
CA ASN A 21 -15.98 -3.33 -8.36
C ASN A 21 -16.17 -2.75 -6.96
N LYS A 22 -15.41 -3.22 -5.96
CA LYS A 22 -15.50 -2.72 -4.59
C LYS A 22 -15.16 -1.23 -4.50
N PHE A 23 -14.10 -0.78 -5.17
CA PHE A 23 -13.74 0.64 -5.22
C PHE A 23 -14.66 1.45 -6.14
N HIS A 24 -15.05 0.91 -7.29
CA HIS A 24 -15.95 1.60 -8.23
C HIS A 24 -17.35 1.85 -7.64
N ASN A 25 -17.79 1.04 -6.69
CA ASN A 25 -19.05 1.24 -5.97
C ASN A 25 -19.01 2.40 -4.94
N ILE A 26 -17.87 3.08 -4.77
CA ILE A 26 -17.80 4.31 -3.97
C ILE A 26 -18.46 5.45 -4.77
N ASN A 27 -19.28 6.25 -4.10
CA ASN A 27 -19.95 7.38 -4.74
C ASN A 27 -18.92 8.37 -5.32
N GLY A 28 -19.08 8.72 -6.60
CA GLY A 28 -18.15 9.60 -7.32
C GLY A 28 -16.92 8.89 -7.89
N ALA A 29 -16.78 7.57 -7.73
CA ALA A 29 -15.72 6.82 -8.37
C ALA A 29 -15.91 6.77 -9.90
N PHE A 30 -14.83 7.03 -10.62
CA PHE A 30 -14.72 6.83 -12.06
C PHE A 30 -14.00 5.52 -12.35
N ARG A 31 -14.44 4.78 -13.37
CA ARG A 31 -13.72 3.60 -13.86
C ARG A 31 -13.62 3.69 -15.38
N ASP A 32 -12.43 3.47 -15.90
CA ASP A 32 -12.22 3.27 -17.33
C ASP A 32 -11.64 1.88 -17.57
N PHE A 33 -12.43 1.06 -18.25
CA PHE A 33 -12.08 -0.31 -18.62
C PHE A 33 -11.85 -0.36 -20.13
N LYS A 34 -10.59 -0.50 -20.55
CA LYS A 34 -10.24 -0.81 -21.94
C LYS A 34 -10.12 -2.31 -22.14
N ASP A 35 -9.32 -2.96 -21.29
CA ASP A 35 -9.12 -4.40 -21.22
C ASP A 35 -8.63 -4.80 -19.81
N GLU A 36 -8.40 -6.09 -19.55
CA GLU A 36 -8.00 -6.57 -18.22
C GLU A 36 -6.64 -6.02 -17.73
N GLU A 37 -5.76 -5.60 -18.64
CA GLU A 37 -4.45 -5.02 -18.32
C GLU A 37 -4.46 -3.49 -18.37
N LYS A 38 -5.56 -2.89 -18.84
CA LYS A 38 -5.80 -1.44 -18.93
C LYS A 38 -7.19 -1.13 -18.36
N ASP A 39 -7.26 -1.22 -17.05
CA ASP A 39 -8.45 -0.96 -16.23
C ASP A 39 -7.98 -0.22 -14.98
N PHE A 40 -8.68 0.85 -14.63
CA PHE A 40 -8.45 1.52 -13.36
C PHE A 40 -9.73 2.09 -12.79
N VAL A 41 -9.72 2.26 -11.47
CA VAL A 41 -10.69 3.05 -10.74
C VAL A 41 -9.99 4.28 -10.17
N TYR A 42 -10.53 5.46 -10.44
CA TYR A 42 -10.09 6.71 -9.83
C TYR A 42 -11.20 7.28 -8.94
N ILE A 43 -10.84 7.73 -7.75
CA ILE A 43 -11.74 8.42 -6.82
C ILE A 43 -11.08 9.76 -6.51
N GLU A 44 -11.73 10.84 -6.92
CA GLU A 44 -11.25 12.20 -6.64
C GLU A 44 -11.34 12.50 -5.14
N GLY A 45 -10.25 13.02 -4.58
CA GLY A 45 -10.18 13.45 -3.19
C GLY A 45 -10.97 14.74 -2.93
N SER A 46 -11.52 14.87 -1.73
CA SER A 46 -12.22 16.09 -1.28
C SER A 46 -11.32 17.12 -0.62
N ARG A 47 -10.05 16.79 -0.37
CA ARG A 47 -9.05 17.69 0.23
C ARG A 47 -8.59 18.77 -0.75
N LYS A 48 -8.18 19.92 -0.21
CA LYS A 48 -7.51 20.99 -0.99
C LYS A 48 -6.05 20.67 -1.30
N ASP A 49 -5.45 19.78 -0.52
CA ASP A 49 -4.08 19.31 -0.57
C ASP A 49 -4.04 17.76 -0.70
N PRO A 50 -4.70 17.17 -1.72
CA PRO A 50 -4.82 15.73 -1.81
C PRO A 50 -3.47 15.07 -2.15
N VAL A 51 -3.21 13.93 -1.51
CA VAL A 51 -2.20 12.96 -1.88
C VAL A 51 -2.85 11.95 -2.82
N LEU A 52 -2.12 11.43 -3.79
CA LEU A 52 -2.58 10.32 -4.63
C LEU A 52 -2.20 8.99 -3.97
N LEU A 53 -3.19 8.20 -3.54
CA LEU A 53 -2.97 6.87 -2.96
C LEU A 53 -3.12 5.79 -4.03
N ILE A 54 -2.14 4.91 -4.17
CA ILE A 54 -2.05 3.94 -5.28
C ILE A 54 -1.93 2.51 -4.74
N ALA A 55 -2.62 1.57 -5.38
CA ALA A 55 -2.46 0.11 -5.28
C ALA A 55 -2.91 -0.53 -6.60
N HIS A 56 -2.56 -1.79 -6.83
CA HIS A 56 -3.03 -2.53 -8.00
C HIS A 56 -3.99 -3.67 -7.62
N ALA A 57 -5.00 -3.89 -8.46
CA ALA A 57 -6.04 -4.89 -8.23
C ALA A 57 -5.66 -6.27 -8.74
N ASP A 58 -4.85 -6.37 -9.79
CA ASP A 58 -4.42 -7.67 -10.33
C ASP A 58 -3.41 -8.34 -9.42
N THR A 59 -3.28 -9.65 -9.54
CA THR A 59 -2.24 -10.45 -8.90
C THR A 59 -1.70 -11.44 -9.92
N VAL A 60 -0.46 -11.91 -9.75
CA VAL A 60 0.07 -13.00 -10.60
C VAL A 60 -0.79 -14.28 -10.54
N TRP A 61 -1.70 -14.39 -9.57
CA TRP A 61 -2.56 -15.55 -9.35
C TRP A 61 -3.93 -15.47 -10.04
N ASP A 62 -4.31 -14.34 -10.65
CA ASP A 62 -5.66 -14.17 -11.23
C ASP A 62 -6.01 -15.18 -12.33
N ASN A 63 -5.01 -15.72 -13.03
CA ASN A 63 -5.20 -16.75 -14.07
C ASN A 63 -5.10 -18.19 -13.54
N ASN A 64 -4.89 -18.37 -12.23
CA ASN A 64 -4.76 -19.69 -11.64
C ASN A 64 -6.14 -20.35 -11.47
N LYS A 65 -6.21 -21.67 -11.71
CA LYS A 65 -7.44 -22.46 -11.54
C LYS A 65 -7.71 -22.85 -10.10
N LYS A 66 -6.69 -22.79 -9.23
CA LYS A 66 -6.82 -23.15 -7.81
C LYS A 66 -7.50 -22.02 -7.07
N THR A 67 -8.43 -22.36 -6.18
CA THR A 67 -9.06 -21.39 -5.29
C THR A 67 -8.14 -21.08 -4.12
N VAL A 68 -7.87 -19.80 -3.88
CA VAL A 68 -7.16 -19.34 -2.69
C VAL A 68 -8.02 -19.61 -1.46
N SER A 69 -7.44 -20.30 -0.48
CA SER A 69 -8.09 -20.56 0.82
C SER A 69 -7.14 -20.07 1.92
N PRO A 70 -7.20 -18.78 2.28
CA PRO A 70 -6.26 -18.20 3.22
C PRO A 70 -6.47 -18.83 4.60
N LYS A 71 -5.37 -19.08 5.31
CA LYS A 71 -5.33 -19.55 6.69
C LYS A 71 -4.57 -18.54 7.54
N LEU A 72 -4.95 -18.44 8.81
CA LEU A 72 -4.24 -17.61 9.78
C LEU A 72 -3.57 -18.50 10.82
N LYS A 73 -2.26 -18.34 10.99
CA LYS A 73 -1.49 -19.00 12.05
C LYS A 73 -0.45 -18.03 12.60
N ASN A 74 -0.43 -17.85 13.92
CA ASN A 74 0.54 -16.98 14.60
C ASN A 74 0.64 -15.55 14.04
N GLY A 75 -0.49 -14.94 13.65
CA GLY A 75 -0.50 -13.58 13.07
C GLY A 75 -0.08 -13.51 11.59
N ILE A 76 0.11 -14.66 10.94
CA ILE A 76 0.51 -14.75 9.53
C ILE A 76 -0.66 -15.34 8.74
N ILE A 77 -1.09 -14.63 7.71
CA ILE A 77 -2.02 -15.12 6.70
C ILE A 77 -1.21 -15.77 5.58
N TYR A 78 -1.57 -16.98 5.17
CA TYR A 78 -0.86 -17.77 4.16
C TYR A 78 -1.80 -18.78 3.50
N SER A 79 -1.31 -19.50 2.49
CA SER A 79 -2.02 -20.60 1.82
C SER A 79 -1.23 -21.91 1.98
N GLU A 80 -1.94 -23.05 1.96
CA GLU A 80 -1.33 -24.40 1.99
C GLU A 80 -1.51 -25.16 0.66
N ASN A 81 -2.11 -24.52 -0.36
CA ASN A 81 -2.61 -25.20 -1.56
C ASN A 81 -1.71 -25.04 -2.80
N ASP A 82 -0.41 -24.85 -2.62
CA ASP A 82 0.54 -24.59 -3.73
C ASP A 82 0.05 -23.46 -4.66
N ILE A 83 -0.42 -22.38 -4.03
CA ILE A 83 -0.89 -21.12 -4.64
C ILE A 83 -0.67 -20.01 -3.60
N GLY A 84 -0.20 -18.85 -4.03
CA GLY A 84 -0.11 -17.68 -3.16
C GLY A 84 -1.48 -17.13 -2.75
N ILE A 85 -1.47 -16.12 -1.90
CA ILE A 85 -2.69 -15.47 -1.36
C ILE A 85 -3.03 -14.16 -2.07
N GLY A 86 -2.21 -13.72 -3.03
CA GLY A 86 -2.33 -12.42 -3.68
C GLY A 86 -2.09 -11.25 -2.73
N ALA A 87 -1.30 -11.44 -1.69
CA ALA A 87 -0.98 -10.36 -0.75
C ALA A 87 -0.32 -9.17 -1.48
N ASP A 88 0.39 -9.47 -2.56
CA ASP A 88 0.78 -8.57 -3.64
C ASP A 88 -0.37 -8.47 -4.69
N ASP A 89 -1.24 -7.45 -4.70
CA ASP A 89 -1.29 -6.30 -3.78
C ASP A 89 -2.64 -6.16 -3.04
N ARG A 90 -3.21 -7.29 -2.58
CA ARG A 90 -4.38 -7.21 -1.67
C ARG A 90 -4.07 -6.51 -0.35
N ALA A 91 -2.82 -6.50 0.09
CA ALA A 91 -2.41 -5.74 1.26
C ALA A 91 -2.54 -4.23 1.03
N GLY A 92 -2.02 -3.69 -0.08
CA GLY A 92 -2.13 -2.28 -0.45
C GLY A 92 -3.57 -1.85 -0.67
N CYS A 93 -4.33 -2.65 -1.41
CA CYS A 93 -5.76 -2.42 -1.62
C CYS A 93 -6.54 -2.37 -0.30
N TRP A 94 -6.24 -3.26 0.65
CA TRP A 94 -6.84 -3.22 1.98
C TRP A 94 -6.48 -1.94 2.73
N ILE A 95 -5.21 -1.51 2.69
CA ILE A 95 -4.75 -0.24 3.32
C ILE A 95 -5.51 0.95 2.73
N LEU A 96 -5.53 1.08 1.39
CA LEU A 96 -6.25 2.16 0.70
C LEU A 96 -7.72 2.19 1.07
N TRP A 97 -8.34 1.01 1.20
CA TRP A 97 -9.72 0.95 1.67
C TRP A 97 -9.85 1.55 3.07
N GLN A 98 -8.98 1.24 4.02
CA GLN A 98 -9.05 1.85 5.36
C GLN A 98 -8.84 3.37 5.33
N LEU A 99 -7.99 3.87 4.42
CA LEU A 99 -7.67 5.29 4.27
C LEU A 99 -8.72 6.09 3.46
N ARG A 100 -9.69 5.43 2.82
CA ARG A 100 -10.60 6.04 1.83
C ARG A 100 -11.43 7.23 2.31
N LYS A 101 -11.58 7.38 3.63
CA LYS A 101 -12.36 8.47 4.24
C LYS A 101 -11.53 9.71 4.58
N LEU A 102 -10.22 9.69 4.35
CA LEU A 102 -9.34 10.83 4.62
C LEU A 102 -9.45 11.96 3.57
N GLY A 103 -10.20 11.74 2.50
CA GLY A 103 -10.42 12.74 1.44
C GLY A 103 -9.23 12.91 0.49
N HIS A 104 -8.27 12.00 0.51
CA HIS A 104 -7.25 11.86 -0.53
C HIS A 104 -7.81 11.18 -1.77
N SER A 105 -7.16 11.41 -2.90
CA SER A 105 -7.52 10.72 -4.14
C SER A 105 -6.99 9.29 -4.11
N ILE A 106 -7.72 8.37 -4.73
CA ILE A 106 -7.35 6.95 -4.83
C ILE A 106 -7.29 6.55 -6.29
N LEU A 107 -6.23 5.83 -6.66
CA LEU A 107 -6.09 5.17 -7.93
C LEU A 107 -5.85 3.67 -7.68
N ILE A 108 -6.75 2.84 -8.18
CA ILE A 108 -6.58 1.39 -8.23
C ILE A 108 -6.34 1.00 -9.68
N THR A 109 -5.16 0.46 -9.98
CA THR A 109 -4.75 0.05 -11.33
C THR A 109 -4.96 -1.44 -11.57
N SER A 110 -4.75 -1.86 -12.82
CA SER A 110 -4.65 -3.25 -13.22
C SER A 110 -3.45 -3.43 -14.17
N GLY A 111 -2.92 -4.64 -14.27
CA GLY A 111 -1.79 -4.96 -15.14
C GLY A 111 -0.44 -4.47 -14.60
N GLU A 112 -0.32 -4.22 -13.29
CA GLU A 112 0.97 -3.92 -12.64
C GLU A 112 1.92 -5.10 -12.82
N GLU A 113 1.40 -6.31 -12.51
CA GLU A 113 2.09 -7.60 -12.54
C GLU A 113 2.54 -8.03 -13.94
N LYS A 114 2.10 -7.26 -14.95
CA LYS A 114 2.43 -7.43 -16.37
C LYS A 114 3.25 -6.24 -16.92
N GLY A 115 3.86 -5.47 -16.03
CA GLY A 115 4.76 -4.36 -16.34
C GLY A 115 4.10 -2.98 -16.33
N CYS A 116 3.23 -2.71 -15.35
CA CYS A 116 2.58 -1.40 -15.14
C CYS A 116 1.72 -0.96 -16.35
N LYS A 117 0.96 -1.88 -16.94
CA LYS A 117 0.27 -1.67 -18.23
C LYS A 117 -0.70 -0.49 -18.19
N THR A 118 -1.52 -0.38 -17.15
CA THR A 118 -2.44 0.75 -17.00
C THR A 118 -1.69 2.06 -16.82
N SER A 119 -0.72 2.13 -15.91
CA SER A 119 0.05 3.34 -15.64
C SER A 119 0.81 3.85 -16.86
N ARG A 120 1.40 2.94 -17.65
CA ARG A 120 2.09 3.30 -18.91
C ARG A 120 1.13 3.85 -19.95
N TRP A 121 -0.08 3.28 -20.04
CA TRP A 121 -1.10 3.79 -20.94
C TRP A 121 -1.58 5.18 -20.51
N MET A 122 -1.81 5.41 -19.20
CA MET A 122 -2.18 6.73 -18.66
C MET A 122 -1.09 7.78 -18.93
N GLU A 123 0.18 7.41 -18.87
CA GLU A 123 1.29 8.34 -19.12
C GLU A 123 1.50 8.64 -20.61
N ALA A 124 1.38 7.63 -21.48
CA ALA A 124 1.75 7.74 -22.89
C ALA A 124 0.60 8.11 -23.83
N ASP A 125 -0.62 7.67 -23.51
CA ASP A 125 -1.75 7.66 -24.45
C ASP A 125 -2.98 8.45 -23.96
N ASP A 126 -2.98 8.97 -22.73
CA ASP A 126 -4.11 9.74 -22.17
C ASP A 126 -3.66 11.05 -21.49
N GLU A 127 -3.71 12.15 -22.24
CA GLU A 127 -3.28 13.48 -21.79
C GLU A 127 -4.04 13.96 -20.55
N TYR A 128 -5.34 13.64 -20.45
CA TYR A 128 -6.13 14.07 -19.31
C TYR A 128 -5.62 13.44 -18.02
N TRP A 129 -5.43 12.12 -18.01
CA TRP A 129 -4.93 11.43 -16.83
C TRP A 129 -3.48 11.76 -16.51
N LYS A 130 -2.65 11.95 -17.54
CA LYS A 130 -1.28 12.42 -17.37
C LYS A 130 -1.25 13.71 -16.56
N GLU A 131 -2.04 14.71 -16.93
CA GLU A 131 -2.11 16.01 -16.22
C GLU A 131 -2.84 15.92 -14.88
N GLU A 132 -3.96 15.19 -14.82
CA GLU A 132 -4.82 15.10 -13.63
C GLU A 132 -4.04 14.56 -12.43
N LEU A 133 -3.25 13.51 -12.63
CA LEU A 133 -2.49 12.89 -11.55
C LEU A 133 -1.37 13.79 -11.00
N GLN A 134 -0.84 14.74 -11.78
CA GLN A 134 0.21 15.67 -11.31
C GLN A 134 -0.31 16.82 -10.42
N LYS A 135 -1.64 16.95 -10.25
CA LYS A 135 -2.23 18.01 -9.41
C LYS A 135 -1.99 17.79 -7.91
N HIS A 136 -1.75 16.55 -7.51
CA HIS A 136 -1.58 16.13 -6.11
C HIS A 136 -0.35 16.75 -5.42
N GLN A 137 -0.30 16.62 -4.10
CA GLN A 137 0.86 17.05 -3.30
C GLN A 137 2.09 16.17 -3.56
N PHE A 138 1.85 14.85 -3.64
CA PHE A 138 2.76 13.76 -3.98
C PHE A 138 1.91 12.49 -4.11
N ALA A 139 2.55 11.38 -4.51
CA ALA A 139 1.93 10.06 -4.56
C ALA A 139 2.50 9.10 -3.50
N VAL A 140 1.64 8.23 -2.98
CA VAL A 140 2.00 7.14 -2.07
C VAL A 140 1.40 5.85 -2.60
N GLN A 141 2.25 4.92 -3.01
CA GLN A 141 1.86 3.56 -3.31
C GLN A 141 2.10 2.66 -2.11
N PHE A 142 1.17 1.75 -1.87
CA PHE A 142 1.25 0.75 -0.82
C PHE A 142 1.45 -0.62 -1.45
N ASP A 143 2.57 -0.84 -2.10
CA ASP A 143 2.83 -2.07 -2.86
C ASP A 143 4.31 -2.42 -2.72
N ARG A 144 4.71 -2.75 -1.50
CA ARG A 144 6.10 -3.14 -1.26
C ARG A 144 6.15 -4.25 -0.25
N LYS A 145 6.88 -5.31 -0.58
CA LYS A 145 7.19 -6.35 0.40
C LYS A 145 7.95 -5.79 1.59
N GLY A 146 7.87 -6.51 2.71
CA GLY A 146 8.71 -6.23 3.87
C GLY A 146 8.01 -5.37 4.91
N TYR A 147 8.82 -4.66 5.70
CA TYR A 147 8.33 -3.94 6.87
C TYR A 147 9.26 -2.78 7.22
N LYS A 148 8.68 -1.60 7.37
CA LYS A 148 9.37 -0.34 7.65
C LYS A 148 10.34 0.10 6.55
N ASP A 149 9.99 -0.19 5.31
CA ASP A 149 10.76 0.18 4.13
C ASP A 149 10.02 1.24 3.30
N ILE A 150 10.77 2.19 2.74
CA ILE A 150 10.30 3.16 1.75
C ILE A 150 11.20 3.14 0.51
N VAL A 151 10.62 3.34 -0.67
CA VAL A 151 11.34 3.39 -1.95
C VAL A 151 10.74 4.47 -2.84
N CYS A 152 11.55 5.42 -3.33
CA CYS A 152 11.10 6.44 -4.29
C CYS A 152 11.65 6.25 -5.69
N TYR A 153 12.37 5.17 -5.95
CA TYR A 153 12.95 4.86 -7.26
C TYR A 153 13.76 6.05 -7.81
N ASP A 154 13.38 6.54 -8.99
CA ASP A 154 13.90 7.74 -9.62
C ASP A 154 12.91 8.92 -9.57
N VAL A 155 11.83 8.85 -8.78
CA VAL A 155 10.72 9.84 -8.74
C VAL A 155 10.58 10.55 -7.39
N GLY A 156 11.68 10.69 -6.64
CA GLY A 156 11.71 11.44 -5.38
C GLY A 156 12.94 12.34 -5.30
N THR A 157 12.84 13.43 -4.55
CA THR A 157 13.98 14.32 -4.20
C THR A 157 14.52 13.98 -2.80
N ASP A 158 15.70 14.50 -2.46
CA ASP A 158 16.27 14.35 -1.11
C ASP A 158 15.32 14.92 -0.03
N ASP A 159 14.77 16.12 -0.24
CA ASP A 159 13.82 16.74 0.68
C ASP A 159 12.54 15.91 0.87
N PHE A 160 12.03 15.31 -0.21
CA PHE A 160 10.86 14.44 -0.13
C PHE A 160 11.17 13.14 0.62
N MET A 161 12.33 12.53 0.33
CA MET A 161 12.78 11.33 1.04
C MET A 161 12.92 11.58 2.54
N ASP A 162 13.54 12.69 2.92
CA ASP A 162 13.68 13.08 4.33
C ASP A 162 12.32 13.33 4.97
N TYR A 163 11.41 14.00 4.27
CA TYR A 163 10.05 14.20 4.75
C TYR A 163 9.33 12.86 5.01
N VAL A 164 9.32 11.94 4.05
CA VAL A 164 8.65 10.64 4.21
C VAL A 164 9.31 9.81 5.30
N ALA A 165 10.64 9.79 5.38
CA ALA A 165 11.37 9.09 6.43
C ALA A 165 11.03 9.63 7.83
N ASN A 166 10.92 10.95 7.98
CA ASN A 166 10.52 11.58 9.25
C ASN A 166 9.07 11.28 9.62
N LYS A 167 8.15 11.25 8.64
CA LYS A 167 6.73 10.96 8.87
C LYS A 167 6.46 9.50 9.22
N SER A 168 7.15 8.59 8.57
CA SER A 168 6.96 7.15 8.73
C SER A 168 7.85 6.53 9.81
N GLY A 169 9.04 7.10 10.03
CA GLY A 169 10.12 6.45 10.78
C GLY A 169 10.73 5.25 10.04
N TYR A 170 10.48 5.13 8.74
CA TYR A 170 10.90 3.99 7.91
C TYR A 170 12.22 4.28 7.20
N LYS A 171 12.86 3.24 6.67
CA LYS A 171 14.17 3.34 6.03
C LYS A 171 14.09 3.22 4.53
N SER A 172 14.89 4.02 3.84
CA SER A 172 15.06 3.88 2.39
C SER A 172 15.74 2.55 2.05
N VAL A 173 15.17 1.83 1.09
CA VAL A 173 15.77 0.63 0.51
C VAL A 173 15.79 0.72 -1.01
N ARG A 174 16.58 -0.15 -1.63
CA ARG A 174 16.54 -0.32 -3.08
C ARG A 174 15.30 -1.11 -3.49
N GLY A 175 14.63 -0.66 -4.54
CA GLY A 175 13.55 -1.38 -5.18
C GLY A 175 13.65 -1.34 -6.71
N SER A 176 12.67 -1.98 -7.34
CA SER A 176 12.43 -2.03 -8.77
C SER A 176 11.15 -1.29 -9.15
N ASN A 177 11.02 -0.89 -10.40
CA ASN A 177 9.89 -0.13 -10.93
C ASN A 177 8.51 -0.71 -10.57
N THR A 178 7.54 0.18 -10.34
CA THR A 178 6.10 -0.09 -10.15
C THR A 178 5.29 1.11 -10.68
N ASP A 179 3.97 1.09 -10.53
CA ASP A 179 3.05 2.13 -11.00
C ASP A 179 3.44 3.56 -10.59
N VAL A 180 3.82 3.79 -9.33
CA VAL A 180 4.19 5.14 -8.84
C VAL A 180 5.40 5.71 -9.57
N ALA A 181 6.35 4.85 -9.97
CA ALA A 181 7.53 5.26 -10.72
C ALA A 181 7.22 5.60 -12.19
N VAL A 182 6.06 5.15 -12.70
CA VAL A 182 5.58 5.47 -14.05
C VAL A 182 4.69 6.71 -14.03
N ILE A 183 3.83 6.84 -13.02
CA ILE A 183 2.84 7.93 -12.92
C ILE A 183 3.48 9.27 -12.53
N CYS A 184 4.50 9.25 -11.67
CA CYS A 184 5.07 10.47 -11.13
C CYS A 184 6.06 11.13 -12.11
N ASP A 185 5.69 12.30 -12.63
CA ASP A 185 6.52 13.09 -13.56
C ASP A 185 6.80 14.50 -13.00
N ASP A 186 5.78 15.18 -12.48
CA ASP A 186 5.88 16.53 -11.91
C ASP A 186 5.74 16.56 -10.38
N ILE A 187 5.34 15.45 -9.77
CA ILE A 187 5.20 15.27 -8.33
C ILE A 187 6.11 14.16 -7.84
N CYS A 188 6.54 14.24 -6.58
CA CYS A 188 7.30 13.13 -5.99
C CYS A 188 6.40 11.93 -5.68
N GLY A 189 6.97 10.73 -5.68
CA GLY A 189 6.27 9.49 -5.38
C GLY A 189 7.07 8.57 -4.46
N VAL A 190 6.39 7.88 -3.54
CA VAL A 190 6.98 6.87 -2.67
C VAL A 190 6.16 5.58 -2.66
N ASN A 191 6.84 4.45 -2.56
CA ASN A 191 6.25 3.14 -2.32
C ASN A 191 6.63 2.64 -0.91
N ILE A 192 5.65 2.14 -0.15
CA ILE A 192 5.78 1.83 1.28
C ILE A 192 5.48 0.36 1.54
N SER A 193 6.32 -0.29 2.35
CA SER A 193 6.15 -1.71 2.66
C SER A 193 4.83 -2.03 3.37
N THR A 194 4.12 -3.07 2.95
CA THR A 194 2.77 -3.42 3.42
C THR A 194 2.68 -4.73 4.21
N GLY A 195 3.81 -5.39 4.47
CA GLY A 195 3.85 -6.58 5.33
C GLY A 195 3.67 -7.91 4.60
N TYR A 196 3.60 -7.91 3.27
CA TYR A 196 3.68 -9.15 2.49
C TYR A 196 5.13 -9.59 2.28
N TYR A 197 5.30 -10.90 2.08
CA TYR A 197 6.60 -11.55 1.87
C TYR A 197 6.46 -12.73 0.93
N ASP A 198 7.56 -13.04 0.24
CA ASP A 198 7.67 -14.16 -0.71
C ASP A 198 6.59 -14.05 -1.80
N GLU A 199 6.36 -12.82 -2.25
CA GLU A 199 5.48 -12.48 -3.36
C GLU A 199 5.80 -13.31 -4.60
N HIS A 200 4.76 -13.63 -5.36
CA HIS A 200 4.83 -14.45 -6.58
C HIS A 200 5.34 -15.89 -6.37
N THR A 201 5.30 -16.37 -5.13
CA THR A 201 5.60 -17.76 -4.81
C THR A 201 4.46 -18.42 -4.05
N GLU A 202 4.44 -19.75 -4.03
CA GLU A 202 3.47 -20.52 -3.25
C GLU A 202 3.60 -20.31 -1.72
N ASN A 203 4.72 -19.72 -1.28
CA ASN A 203 4.97 -19.38 0.13
C ASN A 203 4.54 -17.95 0.48
N GLU A 204 3.85 -17.26 -0.44
CA GLU A 204 3.35 -15.90 -0.23
C GLU A 204 2.54 -15.82 1.06
N ARG A 205 2.89 -14.82 1.88
CA ARG A 205 2.29 -14.61 3.18
C ARG A 205 2.13 -13.12 3.49
N LEU A 206 1.21 -12.83 4.40
CA LEU A 206 0.96 -11.50 4.94
C LEU A 206 1.10 -11.53 6.46
N VAL A 207 1.98 -10.70 7.01
CA VAL A 207 2.13 -10.54 8.46
C VAL A 207 1.18 -9.43 8.93
N VAL A 208 0.12 -9.81 9.65
CA VAL A 208 -0.98 -8.91 10.03
C VAL A 208 -0.48 -7.67 10.77
N ASP A 209 0.42 -7.85 11.73
CA ASP A 209 0.96 -6.74 12.53
C ASP A 209 1.76 -5.73 11.67
N HIS A 210 2.43 -6.19 10.62
CA HIS A 210 3.22 -5.33 9.75
C HIS A 210 2.30 -4.47 8.88
N THR A 211 1.28 -5.07 8.27
CA THR A 211 0.29 -4.33 7.47
C THR A 211 -0.46 -3.31 8.33
N LEU A 212 -0.83 -3.69 9.56
CA LEU A 212 -1.51 -2.78 10.48
C LEU A 212 -0.63 -1.63 10.94
N ASN A 213 0.65 -1.88 11.21
CA ASN A 213 1.58 -0.81 11.53
C ASN A 213 1.71 0.20 10.38
N THR A 214 1.82 -0.27 9.13
CA THR A 214 1.85 0.60 7.95
C THR A 214 0.55 1.39 7.80
N MET A 215 -0.61 0.74 7.95
CA MET A 215 -1.91 1.39 7.84
C MET A 215 -2.09 2.50 8.89
N ILE A 216 -1.73 2.23 10.14
CA ILE A 216 -1.83 3.17 11.27
C ILE A 216 -0.86 4.34 11.07
N MET A 217 0.39 4.05 10.70
CA MET A 217 1.37 5.08 10.36
C MET A 217 0.84 5.99 9.25
N ALA A 218 0.36 5.40 8.15
CA ALA A 218 -0.19 6.13 7.02
C ALA A 218 -1.40 6.95 7.44
N LYS A 219 -2.30 6.39 8.24
CA LYS A 219 -3.48 7.12 8.73
C LYS A 219 -3.07 8.33 9.56
N HIS A 220 -2.15 8.17 10.50
CA HIS A 220 -1.67 9.27 11.33
C HIS A 220 -1.05 10.39 10.48
N TRP A 221 -0.13 10.03 9.57
CA TRP A 221 0.53 10.99 8.68
C TRP A 221 -0.45 11.69 7.73
N LEU A 222 -1.32 10.94 7.07
CA LEU A 222 -2.24 11.45 6.04
C LEU A 222 -3.48 12.15 6.64
N SER A 223 -3.73 12.00 7.94
CA SER A 223 -4.79 12.76 8.63
C SER A 223 -4.35 14.18 9.03
N GLU A 224 -3.10 14.58 8.79
CA GLU A 224 -2.62 15.91 9.14
C GLU A 224 -3.40 17.02 8.41
N ASP A 225 -3.58 18.15 9.11
CA ASP A 225 -4.37 19.30 8.62
C ASP A 225 -3.78 19.93 7.35
N LYS A 226 -2.45 19.85 7.18
CA LYS A 226 -1.73 20.41 6.05
C LYS A 226 -0.70 19.43 5.53
N ILE A 227 -0.86 19.04 4.28
CA ILE A 227 0.10 18.24 3.55
C ILE A 227 0.89 19.13 2.60
N PRO A 228 2.23 19.16 2.67
CA PRO A 228 3.08 19.95 1.77
C PRO A 228 3.14 19.33 0.36
N LYS A 229 3.29 20.20 -0.66
CA LYS A 229 3.52 19.79 -2.06
C LYS A 229 5.00 19.58 -2.33
N PHE A 230 5.34 18.44 -2.93
CA PHE A 230 6.68 18.14 -3.43
C PHE A 230 6.65 18.00 -4.93
N LYS A 231 7.17 19.03 -5.63
CA LYS A 231 7.38 18.94 -7.07
C LYS A 231 8.57 18.05 -7.36
N PHE A 232 8.49 17.32 -8.46
CA PHE A 232 9.58 16.51 -8.96
C PHE A 232 10.15 17.10 -10.24
N LYS A 233 11.47 16.94 -10.38
CA LYS A 233 12.22 17.17 -11.61
C LYS A 233 13.32 16.11 -11.65
N PHE A 234 13.50 15.47 -12.79
CA PHE A 234 14.49 14.40 -12.93
C PHE A 234 15.92 14.83 -12.58
N SER A 235 16.28 16.10 -12.79
CA SER A 235 17.59 16.66 -12.39
C SER A 235 17.84 16.63 -10.89
N ASP A 236 16.77 16.65 -10.10
CA ASP A 236 16.81 16.80 -8.64
C ASP A 236 16.56 15.45 -7.94
N LYS A 237 16.59 14.35 -8.71
CA LYS A 237 16.30 13.02 -8.19
C LYS A 237 17.27 12.61 -7.09
N HIS A 238 16.72 11.97 -6.07
CA HIS A 238 17.46 11.34 -5.00
C HIS A 238 18.41 10.31 -5.60
N ASN A 239 19.70 10.45 -5.32
CA ASN A 239 20.71 9.48 -5.70
C ASN A 239 21.12 8.68 -4.46
N PRO A 240 20.44 7.55 -4.19
CA PRO A 240 20.68 6.78 -2.99
C PRO A 240 22.13 6.27 -2.95
N LYS A 241 22.84 6.61 -1.87
CA LYS A 241 24.19 6.10 -1.59
C LYS A 241 24.08 4.69 -1.00
N TYR A 242 23.79 3.71 -1.84
CA TYR A 242 23.86 2.31 -1.40
C TYR A 242 25.32 1.92 -1.20
N THR A 243 25.76 1.77 0.05
CA THR A 243 27.04 1.12 0.34
C THR A 243 26.95 -0.34 -0.09
N ASN A 244 27.98 -0.87 -0.77
CA ASN A 244 28.14 -2.26 -1.23
C ASN A 244 28.20 -3.31 -0.09
N ASN A 245 27.48 -3.11 1.00
CA ASN A 245 27.25 -4.17 1.97
C ASN A 245 26.09 -5.02 1.46
N ASN A 246 26.48 -6.01 0.65
CA ASN A 246 25.76 -7.28 0.55
C ASN A 246 25.30 -7.72 1.94
N SER A 247 24.08 -8.29 1.98
CA SER A 247 23.36 -8.80 3.14
C SER A 247 22.65 -7.77 4.02
N TYR A 248 21.61 -7.13 3.48
CA TYR A 248 20.37 -7.18 4.26
C TYR A 248 19.85 -8.62 4.11
N THR A 249 20.13 -9.44 5.12
CA THR A 249 19.27 -10.58 5.40
C THR A 249 17.89 -9.97 5.65
N GLY A 250 17.07 -9.86 4.60
CA GLY A 250 15.63 -9.77 4.77
C GLY A 250 15.26 -10.84 5.78
N TYR A 251 14.39 -10.50 6.74
CA TYR A 251 13.93 -11.41 7.78
C TYR A 251 13.71 -12.82 7.18
N THR A 252 14.74 -13.68 7.27
CA THR A 252 14.63 -15.03 6.76
C THR A 252 13.76 -15.69 7.78
N ALA A 253 12.60 -16.14 7.34
CA ALA A 253 11.69 -16.98 8.09
C ALA A 253 12.33 -18.36 8.33
N THR A 254 13.52 -18.40 8.92
CA THR A 254 14.19 -19.61 9.34
C THR A 254 14.52 -19.46 10.82
N THR A 255 13.80 -20.25 11.61
CA THR A 255 13.98 -20.50 13.05
C THR A 255 13.35 -19.49 14.01
N GLY A 256 12.08 -19.74 14.33
CA GLY A 256 11.67 -19.90 15.73
C GLY A 256 11.85 -18.70 16.65
N LYS A 257 11.02 -17.68 16.48
CA LYS A 257 10.33 -16.89 17.53
C LYS A 257 9.78 -15.62 16.89
N TYR A 258 8.73 -15.76 16.08
CA TYR A 258 7.82 -14.63 15.93
C TYR A 258 7.32 -14.32 17.34
N LYS A 259 7.51 -13.08 17.80
CA LYS A 259 6.79 -12.61 18.99
C LYS A 259 5.33 -12.97 18.73
N LYS A 260 4.69 -13.65 19.70
CA LYS A 260 3.26 -13.94 19.64
C LYS A 260 2.58 -12.67 19.14
N PHE A 261 1.71 -12.81 18.14
CA PHE A 261 0.72 -11.81 17.74
C PHE A 261 0.29 -11.09 19.01
N SER A 262 0.81 -9.89 19.18
CA SER A 262 0.43 -9.05 20.29
C SER A 262 -0.92 -8.58 19.84
N ASP A 263 -2.00 -9.00 20.49
CA ASP A 263 -3.31 -8.43 20.20
C ASP A 263 -3.31 -6.90 20.45
N LEU A 264 -2.21 -6.31 20.93
CA LEU A 264 -2.05 -4.94 21.36
C LEU A 264 -1.26 -4.10 20.35
N ILE A 265 -1.80 -2.94 20.00
CA ILE A 265 -1.11 -1.82 19.35
C ILE A 265 -0.85 -0.73 20.39
N GLU A 266 0.36 -0.22 20.45
CA GLU A 266 0.64 0.98 21.22
C GLU A 266 0.08 2.23 20.50
N CYS A 267 -0.78 2.99 21.17
CA CYS A 267 -1.26 4.27 20.66
C CYS A 267 -0.10 5.26 20.47
N PRO A 268 0.08 5.86 19.28
CA PRO A 268 1.17 6.81 19.05
C PRO A 268 1.04 8.04 19.96
N SER A 269 -0.19 8.46 20.27
CA SER A 269 -0.50 9.63 21.11
C SER A 269 -0.28 9.39 22.61
N CYS A 270 -0.96 8.41 23.19
CA CYS A 270 -1.01 8.23 24.65
C CYS A 270 -0.21 7.03 25.17
N LYS A 271 0.42 6.26 24.26
CA LYS A 271 1.23 5.08 24.58
C LYS A 271 0.47 3.93 25.25
N SER A 272 -0.87 3.96 25.21
CA SER A 272 -1.69 2.86 25.69
C SER A 272 -1.59 1.66 24.76
N ASP A 273 -1.45 0.46 25.30
CA ASP A 273 -1.66 -0.79 24.57
C ASP A 273 -3.15 -0.99 24.28
N ILE A 274 -3.51 -1.21 23.01
CA ILE A 274 -4.89 -1.29 22.54
C ILE A 274 -5.14 -2.63 21.88
N GLU A 275 -6.09 -3.38 22.42
CA GLU A 275 -6.51 -4.62 21.79
C GLU A 275 -7.12 -4.37 20.39
N PHE A 276 -6.58 -5.03 19.38
CA PHE A 276 -7.07 -5.03 17.99
C PHE A 276 -8.55 -5.39 17.89
N SER A 277 -9.05 -6.22 18.81
CA SER A 277 -10.46 -6.62 18.89
C SER A 277 -11.40 -5.43 19.11
N LEU A 278 -10.88 -4.36 19.72
CA LEU A 278 -11.62 -3.15 20.09
C LEU A 278 -11.65 -2.11 18.95
N LEU A 279 -10.88 -2.30 17.89
CA LEU A 279 -10.87 -1.41 16.74
C LEU A 279 -12.08 -1.69 15.84
N ILE A 280 -12.95 -0.68 15.70
CA ILE A 280 -14.14 -0.76 14.84
C ILE A 280 -13.86 -0.01 13.54
N GLU A 281 -14.30 -0.57 12.41
CA GLU A 281 -14.06 -0.15 11.01
C GLU A 281 -14.15 1.37 10.70
N ASN A 282 -14.81 2.16 11.53
CA ASN A 282 -15.01 3.60 11.31
C ASN A 282 -14.33 4.50 12.35
N MET A 283 -13.68 3.94 13.38
CA MET A 283 -12.95 4.68 14.42
C MET A 283 -11.71 3.88 14.78
N LEU A 284 -10.63 4.03 14.00
CA LEU A 284 -9.29 3.81 14.54
C LEU A 284 -9.00 5.02 15.42
N GLU A 285 -9.71 5.11 16.54
CA GLU A 285 -9.46 6.03 17.62
C GLU A 285 -9.01 5.19 18.80
N CYS A 286 -8.05 5.70 19.55
CA CYS A 286 -7.59 5.11 20.77
C CYS A 286 -8.77 5.06 21.75
N PRO A 287 -9.20 3.88 22.23
CA PRO A 287 -10.27 3.82 23.23
C PRO A 287 -9.88 4.52 24.55
N SER A 288 -8.58 4.72 24.79
CA SER A 288 -8.07 5.39 25.98
C SER A 288 -8.02 6.91 25.87
N CYS A 289 -7.77 7.49 24.69
CA CYS A 289 -7.63 8.95 24.54
C CYS A 289 -8.52 9.59 23.45
N GLY A 290 -9.24 8.82 22.66
CA GLY A 290 -10.09 9.30 21.56
C GLY A 290 -9.30 9.83 20.34
N ASN A 291 -7.97 9.91 20.42
CA ASN A 291 -7.17 10.33 19.27
C ASN A 291 -7.16 9.24 18.21
N ILE A 292 -7.11 9.64 16.94
CA ILE A 292 -6.88 8.70 15.84
C ILE A 292 -5.60 7.89 16.11
N LEU A 293 -5.72 6.57 15.96
CA LEU A 293 -4.58 5.65 15.95
C LEU A 293 -3.82 5.79 14.66
#